data_AF-A0A7C1CJJ5-F1
#
_entry.id   AF-A0A7C1CJJ5-F1
#
_cell.length_a   1.000
_cell.length_b   1.000
_cell.length_c   1.000
_cell.angle_alpha   90.00
_cell.angle_beta   90.00
_cell.angle_gamma   90.00
#
_symmetry.space_group_name_H-M   'P 1'
#
loop_
_entity.id
_entity.type
_entity.pdbx_description
1 polymer ?
#
loop_
_entity_poly.entity_id
_entity_poly.type
_entity_poly.pdbx_seq_one_letter_code
_entity_poly.pdbx_strand_id
1 'polypeptide(L)' 'MNIITRLSMLAHVMRWRLNWEKYDLHYPVPFKDNPKFMTAWDAAQLIPDSAVIGTSGMGGNQRPALLYWAVRDRFKAE' A
#
# COMPACT_ATOMS: atom_id res chain seq x y z
N MET A 1 -8.29 -18.75 27.57
CA MET A 1 -7.08 -18.16 26.95
C MET A 1 -6.13 -17.74 28.06
N ASN A 2 -4.85 -18.13 28.00
CA ASN A 2 -3.87 -17.75 29.03
C ASN A 2 -3.43 -16.28 28.86
N ILE A 3 -3.00 -15.62 29.93
CA ILE A 3 -2.49 -14.23 29.96
C ILE A 3 -1.38 -14.04 28.92
N ILE A 4 -0.47 -15.01 28.79
CA ILE A 4 0.62 -14.98 27.81
C ILE A 4 0.07 -14.88 26.37
N THR A 5 -0.97 -15.68 26.04
CA THR A 5 -1.61 -15.66 24.72
C THR A 5 -2.31 -14.33 24.46
N ARG A 6 -2.94 -13.73 25.48
CA ARG A 6 -3.58 -12.42 25.34
C ARG A 6 -2.55 -11.32 25.07
N LEU A 7 -1.43 -11.33 25.79
CA LEU A 7 -0.34 -10.38 25.61
C LEU A 7 0.31 -10.50 24.24
N SER A 8 0.54 -11.72 23.75
CA SER A 8 1.11 -11.94 22.41
C SER A 8 0.18 -11.45 21.29
N MET A 9 -1.14 -11.66 21.42
CA MET A 9 -2.12 -11.12 20.47
C MET A 9 -2.12 -9.60 20.46
N LEU A 10 -2.12 -8.96 21.64
CA LEU A 10 -2.05 -7.50 21.73
C LEU A 10 -0.76 -6.96 21.11
N ALA A 11 0.39 -7.57 21.42
CA ALA A 11 1.67 -7.19 20.84
C ALA A 11 1.68 -7.34 19.30
N HIS A 12 1.05 -8.39 18.77
CA HIS A 12 0.90 -8.60 17.33
C HIS A 12 0.08 -7.48 16.67
N VAL A 13 -1.10 -7.17 17.21
CA VAL A 13 -1.97 -6.09 16.70
C VAL A 13 -1.28 -4.73 16.79
N MET A 14 -0.59 -4.46 17.91
CA MET A 14 0.17 -3.22 18.08
C MET A 14 1.29 -3.10 17.05
N ARG A 15 2.09 -4.16 16.84
CA ARG A 15 3.14 -4.17 15.82
C ARG A 15 2.56 -3.95 14.42
N TRP A 16 1.46 -4.60 14.10
CA TRP A 16 0.76 -4.41 12.83
C TRP A 16 0.32 -2.96 12.64
N ARG A 17 -0.35 -2.37 13.64
CA ARG A 17 -0.83 -0.98 13.57
C ARG A 17 0.32 0.03 13.44
N LEU A 18 1.42 -0.20 14.16
CA LEU A 18 2.62 0.65 14.10
C LEU A 18 3.31 0.61 12.73
N ASN A 19 3.23 -0.52 12.01
CA ASN A 19 3.82 -0.65 10.67
C ASN A 19 2.82 -0.44 9.54
N TRP A 20 1.53 -0.21 9.83
CA TRP A 20 0.47 -0.12 8.83
C TRP A 20 0.70 0.98 7.79
N GLU A 21 1.34 2.07 8.20
CA GLU A 21 1.65 3.24 7.35
C GLU A 21 3.12 3.25 6.89
N LYS A 22 3.86 2.17 7.15
CA LYS A 22 5.23 2.03 6.66
C LYS A 22 5.20 1.51 5.22
N TYR A 23 5.38 2.40 4.26
CA TYR A 23 5.46 2.09 2.83
C TYR A 23 6.50 2.97 2.14
N ASP A 24 6.96 2.52 0.97
CA ASP A 24 7.87 3.28 0.10
C ASP A 24 7.30 3.27 -1.32
N LEU A 25 6.93 4.46 -1.82
CA LEU A 25 6.36 4.63 -3.14
C LEU A 25 7.41 4.63 -4.26
N HIS A 26 8.69 4.82 -3.90
CA HIS A 26 9.83 4.89 -4.80
C HIS A 26 10.69 3.62 -4.76
N TYR A 27 10.18 2.55 -4.15
CA TYR A 27 10.92 1.30 -3.98
C TYR A 27 11.44 0.80 -5.35
N PRO A 28 12.74 0.47 -5.47
CA PRO A 28 13.37 0.24 -6.76
C PRO A 28 12.77 -0.95 -7.49
N VAL A 29 12.54 -0.77 -8.78
CA VAL A 29 12.09 -1.85 -9.66
C VAL A 29 13.22 -2.86 -9.87
N PRO A 30 12.97 -4.17 -9.67
CA PRO A 30 14.00 -5.20 -9.84
C PRO A 30 14.41 -5.39 -11.31
N PHE A 31 13.57 -4.98 -12.26
CA PHE A 31 13.77 -5.18 -13.71
C PHE A 31 13.64 -3.85 -14.45
N LYS A 32 14.74 -3.10 -14.57
CA LYS A 32 14.75 -1.75 -15.16
C LYS A 32 14.31 -1.72 -16.63
N ASP A 33 14.57 -2.78 -17.38
CA ASP A 33 14.30 -2.83 -18.82
C ASP A 33 12.88 -3.33 -19.16
N ASN A 34 12.09 -3.71 -18.15
CA ASN A 34 10.74 -4.22 -18.37
C ASN A 34 9.69 -3.16 -18.01
N PRO A 35 8.96 -2.60 -19.00
CA PRO A 35 8.02 -1.49 -18.77
C PRO A 35 6.82 -1.88 -17.90
N LYS A 36 6.59 -3.17 -17.64
CA LYS A 36 5.51 -3.63 -16.75
C LYS A 36 5.86 -3.44 -15.26
N PHE A 37 7.14 -3.30 -14.92
CA PHE A 37 7.59 -3.08 -13.55
C PHE A 37 7.91 -1.60 -13.38
N MET A 38 7.17 -0.93 -12.50
CA MET A 38 7.30 0.50 -12.20
C MET A 38 7.18 0.72 -10.70
N THR A 39 7.68 1.86 -10.21
CA THR A 39 7.42 2.26 -8.83
C THR A 39 5.93 2.56 -8.66
N ALA A 40 5.42 2.53 -7.43
CA ALA A 40 4.03 2.88 -7.18
C ALA A 40 3.77 4.37 -7.50
N TRP A 41 4.79 5.21 -7.28
CA TRP A 41 4.76 6.63 -7.63
C TRP A 41 4.54 6.84 -9.12
N ASP A 42 5.30 6.14 -9.97
CA ASP A 42 5.19 6.26 -11.43
C ASP A 42 3.88 5.65 -11.93
N ALA A 43 3.43 4.53 -11.34
CA ALA A 43 2.16 3.90 -11.70
C ALA A 43 0.96 4.85 -11.52
N ALA A 44 0.97 5.66 -10.45
CA ALA A 44 -0.10 6.61 -10.18
C ALA A 44 -0.21 7.69 -11.27
N GLN A 45 0.87 8.03 -11.97
CA GLN A 45 0.87 9.01 -13.07
C GLN A 45 0.11 8.55 -14.30
N LEU A 46 -0.11 7.23 -14.44
CA LEU A 46 -0.86 6.66 -15.55
C LEU A 46 -2.37 6.87 -15.41
N ILE A 47 -2.84 7.33 -14.25
CA ILE A 47 -4.25 7.63 -13.97
C ILE A 47 -4.49 9.11 -14.31
N PRO A 48 -5.24 9.42 -15.38
CA PRO A 48 -5.53 10.80 -15.72
C PRO A 48 -6.57 11.41 -14.78
N ASP A 49 -6.62 12.74 -14.76
CA ASP A 49 -7.66 13.48 -14.04
C ASP A 49 -9.06 13.02 -14.45
N SER A 50 -9.97 12.97 -13.46
CA SER A 50 -11.36 12.51 -13.63
C SER A 50 -11.53 11.04 -14.06
N ALA A 51 -10.47 10.21 -14.01
CA ALA A 51 -10.59 8.78 -14.25
C ALA A 51 -11.43 8.05 -13.19
N VAL A 52 -12.12 7.00 -13.61
CA VAL A 52 -12.78 6.04 -12.72
C VAL A 52 -11.90 4.80 -12.58
N ILE A 53 -11.56 4.43 -11.35
CA ILE A 53 -10.66 3.31 -11.06
C ILE A 53 -11.48 2.09 -10.61
N GLY A 54 -11.30 0.96 -11.30
CA GLY A 54 -11.72 -0.35 -10.82
C GLY A 54 -10.63 -1.01 -9.97
N THR A 55 -10.97 -1.53 -8.79
CA THR A 55 -9.99 -2.08 -7.84
C THR A 55 -10.39 -3.45 -7.30
N SER A 56 -9.41 -4.24 -6.89
CA SER A 56 -9.63 -5.49 -6.17
C SER A 56 -9.86 -5.27 -4.67
N GLY A 57 -10.48 -6.26 -4.03
CA GLY A 57 -10.52 -6.43 -2.58
C GLY A 57 -11.92 -6.46 -1.98
N MET A 58 -12.06 -7.21 -0.88
CA MET A 58 -13.32 -7.35 -0.14
C MET A 58 -12.99 -7.56 1.35
N GLY A 59 -13.72 -6.87 2.24
CA GLY A 59 -13.55 -7.04 3.70
C GLY A 59 -12.14 -6.76 4.22
N GLY A 60 -11.37 -5.91 3.53
CA GLY A 60 -9.97 -5.61 3.88
C GLY A 60 -8.94 -6.59 3.33
N ASN A 61 -9.36 -7.64 2.63
CA ASN A 61 -8.47 -8.60 1.95
C ASN A 61 -8.16 -8.15 0.51
N GLN A 62 -6.94 -8.44 0.02
CA GLN A 62 -6.46 -8.16 -1.35
C GLN A 62 -6.65 -6.74 -1.87
N ARG A 63 -6.77 -5.75 -0.97
CA ARG A 63 -6.85 -4.34 -1.36
C ARG A 63 -5.50 -3.87 -1.94
N PRO A 64 -5.46 -3.11 -3.05
CA PRO A 64 -4.23 -2.56 -3.60
C PRO A 64 -3.74 -1.36 -2.79
N ALA A 65 -3.29 -1.59 -1.55
CA ALA A 65 -2.96 -0.54 -0.57
C ALA A 65 -1.94 0.48 -1.10
N LEU A 66 -0.90 0.01 -1.79
CA LEU A 66 0.17 0.84 -2.32
C LEU A 66 -0.32 1.81 -3.41
N LEU A 67 -1.29 1.38 -4.24
CA LEU A 67 -1.93 2.24 -5.23
C LEU A 67 -2.69 3.40 -4.56
N TYR A 68 -3.47 3.11 -3.52
CA TYR A 68 -4.22 4.15 -2.79
C TYR A 68 -3.30 5.17 -2.12
N TRP A 69 -2.20 4.70 -1.52
CA TRP A 69 -1.20 5.61 -0.95
C TRP A 69 -0.51 6.43 -2.03
N ALA A 70 -0.15 5.83 -3.17
CA ALA A 70 0.48 6.53 -4.28
C ALA A 70 -0.41 7.65 -4.84
N VAL A 71 -1.69 7.36 -5.13
CA VAL A 71 -2.65 8.36 -5.62
C VAL A 71 -2.81 9.50 -4.60
N ARG A 72 -3.02 9.18 -3.32
CA ARG A 72 -3.18 10.18 -2.26
C ARG A 72 -1.94 11.07 -2.12
N ASP A 73 -0.75 10.49 -2.13
CA ASP A 73 0.49 11.22 -1.86
C ASP A 73 0.93 12.05 -3.06
N ARG A 74 0.72 11.57 -4.30
CA ARG A 74 0.88 12.40 -5.49
C ARG A 74 -0.07 13.59 -5.49
N PHE A 75 -1.36 13.36 -5.22
CA PHE A 75 -2.35 14.43 -5.17
C PHE A 75 -2.01 15.52 -4.16
N LYS A 76 -1.35 15.16 -3.06
CA LYS A 76 -0.89 16.13 -2.03
C LYS A 76 0.41 16.85 -2.39
N ALA A 77 1.19 16.31 -3.32
CA ALA A 77 2.48 16.86 -3.73
C ALA A 77 2.37 17.86 -4.89
N GLU A 78 1.23 17.87 -5.58
CA GLU A 78 0.84 18.86 -6.60
C GLU A 78 0.19 20.10 -5.97
#